data_AF-A0A4R5LSB8-F1
#
_entry.id   AF-A0A4R5LSB8-F1
#
_cell.length_a   1.000
_cell.length_b   1.000
_cell.length_c   1.000
_cell.angle_alpha   90.00
_cell.angle_beta   90.00
_cell.angle_gamma   90.00
#
_symmetry.space_group_name_H-M   'P 1'
#
loop_
_entity.id
_entity.type
_entity.pdbx_description
1 polymer ?
#
loop_
_entity_poly.entity_id
_entity_poly.type
_entity_poly.pdbx_seq_one_letter_code
_entity_poly.pdbx_strand_id
1 'polypeptide(L)'
;MKFEGTERYVATDDLRMAVNAAVALERPLLIKGEPGTGKTMLAEEVAEGLGKRLIQWHIKSTTKAQQGLYEYDAVSRLRDSQLGDEKVHDIANYIKKGKLWEAFESDEQVVLLIDEIDKADIEFPNDLLVELDRMEFFVYETGETIKARHRPIIIITSNNEKELPDAFLRRCFFHFINFPDRDTMREIVAVHYPDIAKDLVQEAMEVFFDLRAIPGLKKKPSTSELIDWLKLLLADDIPDEILKDRDPTKAIPPLYGALMKNEQDVHLLERLAFMHRRESR
;
A
#
# COMPACT_ATOMS: atom_id res chain seq x y z
N MET A 1 -13.54 -12.10 16.75
CA MET A 1 -14.01 -11.40 15.53
C MET A 1 -13.28 -12.02 14.35
N LYS A 2 -13.96 -12.24 13.21
CA LYS A 2 -13.36 -12.91 12.05
C LYS A 2 -13.60 -12.06 10.81
N PHE A 3 -12.54 -11.75 10.09
CA PHE A 3 -12.56 -11.15 8.77
C PHE A 3 -12.87 -12.22 7.72
N GLU A 4 -13.95 -12.04 6.97
CA GLU A 4 -14.38 -12.98 5.92
C GLU A 4 -14.14 -12.45 4.49
N GLY A 5 -13.69 -11.20 4.36
CA GLY A 5 -13.62 -10.46 3.09
C GLY A 5 -14.73 -9.40 2.99
N THR A 6 -14.73 -8.65 1.90
CA THR A 6 -15.73 -7.63 1.57
C THR A 6 -16.08 -7.73 0.09
N GLU A 7 -17.14 -7.05 -0.35
CA GLU A 7 -17.57 -7.06 -1.77
C GLU A 7 -16.54 -6.42 -2.71
N ARG A 8 -15.61 -5.62 -2.18
CA ARG A 8 -14.68 -4.79 -2.96
C ARG A 8 -13.27 -5.36 -3.04
N TYR A 9 -12.96 -6.39 -2.26
CA TYR A 9 -11.60 -6.93 -2.18
C TYR A 9 -11.58 -8.45 -2.21
N VAL A 10 -10.92 -8.97 -3.25
CA VAL A 10 -10.74 -10.40 -3.46
C VAL A 10 -9.65 -10.91 -2.52
N ALA A 11 -10.04 -11.33 -1.32
CA ALA A 11 -9.13 -11.93 -0.34
C ALA A 11 -9.03 -13.44 -0.52
N THR A 12 -7.81 -13.95 -0.77
CA THR A 12 -7.55 -15.40 -0.76
C THR A 12 -7.77 -16.01 0.62
N ASP A 13 -8.03 -17.32 0.69
CA ASP A 13 -8.16 -18.04 1.97
C ASP A 13 -6.95 -17.85 2.88
N ASP A 14 -5.74 -17.91 2.31
CA ASP A 14 -4.49 -17.74 3.04
C ASP A 14 -4.38 -16.33 3.63
N LEU A 15 -4.78 -15.29 2.88
CA LEU A 15 -4.77 -13.91 3.35
C LEU A 15 -5.77 -13.71 4.48
N ARG A 16 -7.00 -14.25 4.33
CA ARG A 16 -8.02 -14.21 5.39
C ARG A 16 -7.54 -14.91 6.66
N MET A 17 -6.89 -16.06 6.51
CA MET A 17 -6.31 -16.79 7.64
C MET A 17 -5.20 -15.98 8.33
N ALA A 18 -4.30 -15.35 7.56
CA ALA A 18 -3.23 -14.53 8.10
C ALA A 18 -3.75 -13.32 8.89
N VAL A 19 -4.76 -12.61 8.35
CA VAL A 19 -5.43 -11.51 9.05
C VAL A 19 -6.06 -11.99 10.35
N ASN A 20 -6.85 -13.05 10.30
CA ASN A 20 -7.54 -13.57 11.48
C ASN A 20 -6.58 -14.07 12.56
N ALA A 21 -5.46 -14.70 12.16
CA ALA A 21 -4.42 -15.13 13.08
C ALA A 21 -3.72 -13.93 13.75
N ALA A 22 -3.39 -12.89 12.99
CA ALA A 22 -2.78 -11.67 13.51
C ALA A 22 -3.70 -10.95 14.52
N VAL A 23 -4.99 -10.83 14.19
CA VAL A 23 -6.00 -10.25 15.09
C VAL A 23 -6.15 -11.08 16.36
N ALA A 24 -6.29 -12.40 16.24
CA ALA A 24 -6.50 -13.28 17.39
C ALA A 24 -5.30 -13.35 18.36
N LEU A 25 -4.09 -13.19 17.83
CA LEU A 25 -2.85 -13.23 18.61
C LEU A 25 -2.34 -11.84 18.99
N GLU A 26 -3.06 -10.77 18.61
CA GLU A 26 -2.70 -9.38 18.85
C GLU A 26 -1.27 -9.02 18.39
N ARG A 27 -0.85 -9.63 17.29
CA ARG A 27 0.47 -9.42 16.68
C ARG A 27 0.34 -8.60 15.40
N PRO A 28 1.30 -7.72 15.09
CA PRO A 28 1.28 -6.96 13.84
C PRO A 28 1.30 -7.89 12.62
N LEU A 29 0.55 -7.54 11.57
CA LEU A 29 0.55 -8.22 10.29
C LEU A 29 1.38 -7.41 9.29
N LEU A 30 2.51 -7.96 8.84
CA LEU A 30 3.33 -7.42 7.78
C LEU A 30 2.92 -8.05 6.44
N ILE A 31 2.46 -7.20 5.53
CA ILE A 31 2.06 -7.53 4.17
C ILE A 31 3.14 -7.04 3.21
N LYS A 32 3.75 -7.98 2.48
CA LYS A 32 4.65 -7.68 1.36
C LYS A 32 4.02 -8.07 0.03
N GLY A 33 4.40 -7.38 -1.04
CA GLY A 33 3.96 -7.71 -2.39
C GLY A 33 4.33 -6.62 -3.38
N GLU A 34 4.18 -6.91 -4.67
CA GLU A 34 4.42 -5.94 -5.74
C GLU A 34 3.52 -4.68 -5.58
N PRO A 35 3.91 -3.52 -6.12
CA PRO A 35 3.04 -2.36 -6.20
C PRO A 35 1.70 -2.70 -6.88
N GLY A 36 0.60 -2.15 -6.38
CA GLY A 36 -0.74 -2.37 -6.94
C GLY A 36 -1.39 -3.71 -6.63
N THR A 37 -0.85 -4.53 -5.71
CA THR A 37 -1.52 -5.77 -5.24
C THR A 37 -2.58 -5.55 -4.15
N GLY A 38 -2.96 -4.29 -3.87
CA GLY A 38 -4.04 -3.98 -2.92
C GLY A 38 -3.65 -4.07 -1.44
N LYS A 39 -2.38 -3.90 -1.09
CA LYS A 39 -1.88 -3.97 0.31
C LYS A 39 -2.50 -2.91 1.23
N THR A 40 -2.57 -1.66 0.78
CA THR A 40 -3.19 -0.54 1.51
C THR A 40 -4.70 -0.78 1.66
N MET A 41 -5.36 -1.18 0.57
CA MET A 41 -6.80 -1.47 0.54
C MET A 41 -7.17 -2.57 1.55
N LEU A 42 -6.34 -3.62 1.71
CA LEU A 42 -6.58 -4.65 2.72
C LEU A 42 -6.87 -4.07 4.12
N ALA A 43 -6.15 -3.03 4.55
CA ALA A 43 -6.38 -2.45 5.88
C ALA A 43 -7.71 -1.70 5.97
N GLU A 44 -8.15 -1.06 4.89
CA GLU A 44 -9.46 -0.43 4.78
C GLU A 44 -10.57 -1.48 4.89
N GLU A 45 -10.42 -2.60 4.18
CA GLU A 45 -11.39 -3.69 4.16
C GLU A 45 -11.42 -4.45 5.49
N VAL A 46 -10.27 -4.62 6.16
CA VAL A 46 -10.23 -5.19 7.51
C VAL A 46 -10.91 -4.26 8.52
N ALA A 47 -10.71 -2.95 8.41
CA ALA A 47 -11.39 -1.99 9.27
C ALA A 47 -12.91 -2.02 9.05
N GLU A 48 -13.36 -2.00 7.79
CA GLU A 48 -14.77 -2.10 7.43
C GLU A 48 -15.39 -3.42 7.88
N GLY A 49 -14.78 -4.56 7.53
CA GLY A 49 -15.29 -5.89 7.85
C GLY A 49 -15.31 -6.21 9.35
N LEU A 50 -14.48 -5.54 10.16
CA LEU A 50 -14.50 -5.64 11.62
C LEU A 50 -15.29 -4.51 12.31
N GLY A 51 -15.84 -3.57 11.53
CA GLY A 51 -16.56 -2.40 12.04
C GLY A 51 -15.69 -1.51 12.95
N LYS A 52 -14.42 -1.31 12.59
CA LYS A 52 -13.43 -0.54 13.37
C LYS A 52 -13.04 0.74 12.66
N ARG A 53 -12.68 1.76 13.43
CA ARG A 53 -12.06 2.97 12.89
C ARG A 53 -10.66 2.65 12.36
N LEU A 54 -10.37 3.13 11.16
CA LEU A 54 -9.04 3.07 10.56
C LEU A 54 -8.23 4.32 10.87
N ILE A 55 -6.99 4.13 11.33
CA ILE A 55 -5.97 5.17 11.45
C ILE A 55 -4.86 4.83 10.46
N GLN A 56 -4.58 5.75 9.53
CA GLN A 56 -3.54 5.56 8.53
C GLN A 56 -2.31 6.41 8.86
N TRP A 57 -1.14 5.76 8.85
CA TRP A 57 0.15 6.41 8.95
C TRP A 57 1.00 6.09 7.72
N HIS A 58 1.04 7.06 6.80
CA HIS A 58 1.80 6.99 5.56
C HIS A 58 3.26 7.34 5.81
N ILE A 59 4.16 6.38 5.57
CA ILE A 59 5.60 6.57 5.79
C ILE A 59 6.25 7.23 4.56
N LYS A 60 7.05 8.26 4.82
CA LYS A 60 7.83 9.00 3.82
C LYS A 60 9.32 8.76 4.04
N SER A 61 10.14 9.09 3.06
CA SER A 61 11.59 8.96 3.14
C SER A 61 12.23 9.73 4.29
N THR A 62 11.60 10.82 4.73
CA THR A 62 12.06 11.65 5.83
C THR A 62 11.37 11.33 7.16
N THR A 63 10.44 10.37 7.19
CA THR A 63 9.69 10.04 8.40
C THR A 63 10.62 9.42 9.45
N LYS A 64 10.49 9.89 10.68
CA LYS A 64 11.17 9.33 11.86
C LYS A 64 10.16 8.67 12.78
N ALA A 65 10.57 7.61 13.49
CA ALA A 65 9.69 6.86 14.40
C ALA A 65 9.03 7.78 15.44
N GLN A 66 9.80 8.73 15.96
CA GLN A 66 9.34 9.77 16.87
C GLN A 66 8.08 10.50 16.39
N GLN A 67 7.96 10.79 15.09
CA GLN A 67 6.78 11.50 14.54
C GLN A 67 5.50 10.66 14.60
N GLY A 68 5.62 9.33 14.64
CA GLY A 68 4.51 8.44 14.92
C GLY A 68 4.05 8.49 16.37
N LEU A 69 4.97 8.79 17.28
CA LEU A 69 4.71 8.95 18.71
C LEU A 69 4.16 10.36 18.96
N TYR A 70 5.00 11.39 18.80
CA TYR A 70 4.64 12.79 18.94
C TYR A 70 5.71 13.73 18.38
N GLU A 71 5.32 14.97 18.11
CA GLU A 71 6.21 16.07 17.76
C GLU A 71 6.13 17.16 18.84
N TYR A 72 7.27 17.67 19.29
CA TYR A 72 7.35 18.77 20.25
C TYR A 72 7.67 20.09 19.53
N ASP A 73 6.73 21.04 19.57
CA ASP A 73 6.89 22.38 18.97
C ASP A 73 7.62 23.34 19.92
N ALA A 74 8.93 23.14 20.04
CA ALA A 74 9.79 24.00 20.84
C ALA A 74 9.80 25.46 20.35
N VAL A 75 9.55 25.70 19.06
CA VAL A 75 9.62 27.03 18.44
C VAL A 75 8.42 27.87 18.86
N SER A 76 7.20 27.32 18.76
CA SER A 76 6.01 28.01 19.26
C SER A 76 6.11 28.25 20.76
N ARG A 77 6.61 27.28 21.53
CA ARG A 77 6.81 27.47 22.98
C ARG A 77 7.77 28.60 23.29
N LEU A 78 8.90 28.69 22.59
CA LEU A 78 9.88 29.77 22.79
C LEU A 78 9.27 31.14 22.45
N ARG A 79 8.55 31.23 21.33
CA ARG A 79 7.88 32.47 20.91
C ARG A 79 6.84 32.92 21.95
N ASP A 80 5.97 32.01 22.38
CA ASP A 80 4.92 32.31 23.35
C ASP A 80 5.51 32.67 24.72
N SER A 81 6.64 32.05 25.11
CA SER A 81 7.40 32.39 26.31
C SER A 81 7.95 33.81 26.28
N GLN A 82 8.34 34.32 25.11
CA GLN A 82 8.82 35.71 24.95
C GLN A 82 7.67 36.72 24.97
N LEU A 83 6.47 36.31 24.57
CA LEU A 83 5.26 37.15 24.56
C LEU A 83 4.53 37.16 25.91
N GLY A 84 4.93 36.32 26.86
CA GLY A 84 4.31 36.21 28.19
C GLY A 84 2.96 35.49 28.18
N ASP A 85 2.73 34.57 27.24
CA ASP A 85 1.50 33.76 27.21
C ASP A 85 1.50 32.72 28.34
N GLU A 86 0.42 32.65 29.12
CA GLU A 86 0.29 31.70 30.24
C GLU A 86 0.28 30.24 29.78
N LYS A 87 -0.05 29.97 28.51
CA LYS A 87 -0.05 28.60 27.93
C LYS A 87 1.30 27.91 28.00
N VAL A 88 2.40 28.67 28.11
CA VAL A 88 3.78 28.18 28.17
C VAL A 88 4.06 27.32 29.40
N HIS A 89 3.28 27.53 30.48
CA HIS A 89 3.43 26.78 31.72
C HIS A 89 3.02 25.31 31.58
N ASP A 90 2.12 24.99 30.64
CA ASP A 90 1.75 23.62 30.33
C ASP A 90 2.40 23.18 29.02
N ILE A 91 3.40 22.29 29.15
CA ILE A 91 4.16 21.77 28.01
C ILE A 91 3.31 20.92 27.06
N ALA A 92 2.22 20.33 27.53
CA ALA A 92 1.33 19.51 26.72
C ALA A 92 0.70 20.30 25.56
N ASN A 93 0.53 21.62 25.72
CA ASN A 93 0.06 22.52 24.66
C ASN A 93 0.96 22.54 23.42
N TYR A 94 2.22 22.12 23.56
CA TYR A 94 3.23 22.11 22.49
C TYR A 94 3.55 20.70 22.00
N ILE A 95 2.80 19.69 22.44
CA ILE A 95 2.95 18.32 22.01
C ILE A 95 1.85 18.00 21.01
N LYS A 96 2.27 17.70 19.79
CA LYS A 96 1.39 17.23 18.74
C LYS A 96 1.44 15.70 18.72
N LYS A 97 0.29 15.07 19.00
CA LYS A 97 0.15 13.62 19.00
C LYS A 97 0.41 13.05 17.60
N GLY A 98 1.21 11.98 17.54
CA GLY A 98 1.43 11.20 16.33
C GLY A 98 0.36 10.12 16.15
N LYS A 99 0.43 9.39 15.04
CA LYS A 99 -0.58 8.37 14.68
C LYS A 99 -0.61 7.15 15.61
N LEU A 100 0.53 6.76 16.15
CA LEU A 100 0.60 5.68 17.15
C LEU A 100 -0.03 6.14 18.47
N TRP A 101 0.20 7.40 18.89
CA TRP A 101 -0.45 7.98 20.06
C TRP A 101 -1.97 8.02 19.87
N GLU A 102 -2.46 8.55 18.74
CA GLU A 102 -3.90 8.56 18.41
C GLU A 102 -4.52 7.16 18.49
N ALA A 103 -3.79 6.11 18.08
CA ALA A 103 -4.25 4.73 18.18
C ALA A 103 -4.27 4.21 19.63
N PHE A 104 -3.25 4.54 20.42
CA PHE A 104 -3.10 4.06 21.79
C PHE A 104 -4.12 4.69 22.75
N GLU A 105 -4.44 5.97 22.57
CA GLU A 105 -5.42 6.65 23.42
C GLU A 105 -6.87 6.46 22.99
N SER A 106 -7.11 5.80 21.86
CA SER A 106 -8.46 5.55 21.36
C SER A 106 -9.31 4.83 22.42
N ASP A 107 -10.55 5.29 22.60
CA ASP A 107 -11.54 4.69 23.50
C ASP A 107 -12.17 3.40 22.93
N GLU A 108 -11.79 3.04 21.72
CA GLU A 108 -12.16 1.80 21.05
C GLU A 108 -10.94 1.14 20.41
N GLN A 109 -10.99 -0.19 20.21
CA GLN A 109 -9.98 -0.88 19.41
C GLN A 109 -10.06 -0.42 17.94
N VAL A 110 -8.95 0.09 17.42
CA VAL A 110 -8.83 0.59 16.04
C VAL A 110 -7.97 -0.33 15.18
N VAL A 111 -8.07 -0.17 13.87
CA VAL A 111 -7.08 -0.68 12.91
C VAL A 111 -6.06 0.42 12.67
N LEU A 112 -4.78 0.14 12.91
CA LEU A 112 -3.66 1.03 12.58
C LEU A 112 -2.92 0.49 11.36
N LEU A 113 -2.97 1.23 10.27
CA LEU A 113 -2.17 0.99 9.07
C LEU A 113 -0.86 1.79 9.15
N ILE A 114 0.28 1.09 9.11
CA ILE A 114 1.61 1.66 8.85
C ILE A 114 1.95 1.36 7.40
N ASP A 115 1.71 2.32 6.52
CA ASP A 115 1.80 2.13 5.07
C ASP A 115 3.22 2.42 4.55
N GLU A 116 3.74 1.52 3.72
CA GLU A 116 5.03 1.63 3.03
C GLU A 116 6.22 1.83 3.99
N ILE A 117 6.30 0.97 5.02
CA ILE A 117 7.30 1.08 6.09
C ILE A 117 8.76 1.11 5.60
N ASP A 118 9.02 0.54 4.42
CA ASP A 118 10.32 0.49 3.77
C ASP A 118 10.74 1.78 3.05
N LYS A 119 9.88 2.80 2.99
CA LYS A 119 10.24 4.11 2.40
C LYS A 119 11.17 4.93 3.29
N ALA A 120 11.02 4.83 4.61
CA ALA A 120 11.84 5.53 5.58
C ALA A 120 13.28 4.99 5.64
N ASP A 121 14.07 5.56 6.54
CA ASP A 121 15.41 5.08 6.85
C ASP A 121 15.41 3.60 7.29
N ILE A 122 16.53 2.88 7.09
CA ILE A 122 16.65 1.46 7.44
C ILE A 122 16.52 1.22 8.95
N GLU A 123 16.80 2.24 9.77
CA GLU A 123 16.65 2.17 11.24
C GLU A 123 15.18 2.31 11.69
N PHE A 124 14.33 2.94 10.86
CA PHE A 124 12.94 3.28 11.22
C PHE A 124 12.11 2.11 11.76
N PRO A 125 12.11 0.90 11.16
CA PRO A 125 11.33 -0.22 11.70
C PRO A 125 11.83 -0.67 13.08
N ASN A 126 13.15 -0.65 13.31
CA ASN A 126 13.74 -1.04 14.58
C ASN A 126 13.40 -0.05 15.70
N ASP A 127 13.33 1.24 15.36
CA ASP A 127 12.98 2.33 16.28
C ASP A 127 11.53 2.28 16.75
N LEU A 128 10.67 1.44 16.15
CA LEU A 128 9.28 1.22 16.56
C LEU A 128 9.07 -0.11 17.32
N LEU A 129 10.12 -0.92 17.48
CA LEU A 129 9.98 -2.28 18.00
C LEU A 129 9.44 -2.32 19.43
N VAL A 130 9.94 -1.44 20.29
CA VAL A 130 9.58 -1.45 21.70
C VAL A 130 8.12 -1.03 21.85
N GLU A 131 7.72 -0.02 21.09
CA GLU A 131 6.40 0.59 21.11
C GLU A 131 5.34 -0.36 20.55
N LEU A 132 5.64 -1.06 19.46
CA LEU A 132 4.76 -2.07 18.86
C LEU A 132 4.72 -3.38 19.67
N ASP A 133 5.77 -3.73 20.42
CA ASP A 133 5.74 -4.91 21.28
C ASP A 133 4.93 -4.63 22.56
N ARG A 134 5.29 -3.55 23.26
CA ARG A 134 4.74 -3.22 24.59
C ARG A 134 3.44 -2.43 24.55
N MET A 135 3.09 -1.85 23.40
CA MET A 135 1.96 -0.93 23.25
C MET A 135 2.04 0.26 24.21
N GLU A 136 3.25 0.76 24.44
CA GLU A 136 3.52 1.94 25.25
C GLU A 136 4.77 2.68 24.77
N PHE A 137 4.82 3.99 25.04
CA PHE A 137 6.01 4.80 24.84
C PHE A 137 6.10 5.91 25.90
N PHE A 138 7.29 6.46 26.09
CA PHE A 138 7.54 7.54 27.04
C PHE A 138 7.61 8.90 26.34
N VAL A 139 7.02 9.91 26.96
CA VAL A 139 6.99 11.29 26.49
C VAL A 139 7.92 12.09 27.38
N TYR A 140 9.10 12.42 26.87
CA TYR A 140 10.16 13.03 27.66
C TYR A 140 9.78 14.41 28.21
N GLU A 141 9.01 15.17 27.43
CA GLU A 141 8.59 16.52 27.74
C GLU A 141 7.60 16.58 28.91
N THR A 142 6.63 15.67 28.96
CA THR A 142 5.65 15.61 30.07
C THR A 142 6.09 14.69 31.20
N GLY A 143 7.05 13.78 30.95
CA GLY A 143 7.43 12.74 31.89
C GLY A 143 6.40 11.61 32.00
N GLU A 144 5.50 11.48 31.03
CA GLU A 144 4.40 10.52 31.05
C GLU A 144 4.69 9.29 30.19
N THR A 145 4.16 8.14 30.61
CA THR A 145 4.12 6.94 29.75
C THR A 145 2.73 6.80 29.17
N ILE A 146 2.63 6.86 27.85
CA ILE A 146 1.39 6.60 27.11
C ILE A 146 1.30 5.10 26.87
N LYS A 147 0.20 4.48 27.32
CA LYS A 147 -0.09 3.06 27.10
C LYS A 147 -1.38 2.92 26.30
N ALA A 148 -1.43 1.93 25.42
CA ALA A 148 -2.65 1.64 24.66
C ALA A 148 -3.79 1.24 25.59
N ARG A 149 -4.93 1.94 25.52
CA ARG A 149 -6.18 1.59 26.20
C ARG A 149 -6.76 0.30 25.62
N HIS A 150 -6.77 0.23 24.29
CA HIS A 150 -7.13 -0.95 23.53
C HIS A 150 -6.01 -1.25 22.53
N ARG A 151 -5.48 -2.49 22.57
CA ARG A 151 -4.41 -2.89 21.66
C ARG A 151 -4.91 -2.83 20.21
N PRO A 152 -4.33 -1.98 19.34
CA PRO A 152 -4.81 -1.81 17.97
C PRO A 152 -4.50 -3.05 17.13
N ILE A 153 -5.33 -3.29 16.11
CA ILE A 153 -5.02 -4.24 15.05
C ILE A 153 -4.04 -3.56 14.10
N ILE A 154 -2.79 -4.01 14.10
CA ILE A 154 -1.72 -3.35 13.33
C ILE A 154 -1.51 -4.08 12.01
N ILE A 155 -1.68 -3.35 10.92
CA ILE A 155 -1.34 -3.80 9.56
C ILE A 155 -0.19 -2.93 9.07
N ILE A 156 0.85 -3.57 8.56
CA ILE A 156 2.06 -2.94 8.07
C ILE A 156 2.26 -3.37 6.64
N THR A 157 2.50 -2.45 5.72
CA THR A 157 2.73 -2.78 4.31
C THR A 157 4.16 -2.44 3.91
N SER A 158 4.69 -3.18 2.94
CA SER A 158 5.97 -2.90 2.29
C SER A 158 5.91 -3.28 0.82
N ASN A 159 6.49 -2.42 -0.02
CA ASN A 159 6.62 -2.67 -1.46
C ASN A 159 7.88 -3.50 -1.81
N ASN A 160 8.60 -3.95 -0.78
CA ASN A 160 9.88 -4.62 -0.88
C ASN A 160 10.94 -3.77 -1.61
N GLU A 161 10.91 -2.45 -1.42
CA GLU A 161 11.90 -1.49 -1.95
C GLU A 161 13.22 -1.59 -1.19
N LYS A 162 13.14 -1.81 0.13
CA LYS A 162 14.28 -2.03 1.03
C LYS A 162 14.05 -3.28 1.86
N GLU A 163 15.12 -3.99 2.18
CA GLU A 163 15.05 -5.12 3.10
C GLU A 163 14.75 -4.64 4.53
N LEU A 164 13.78 -5.29 5.17
CA LEU A 164 13.42 -5.01 6.55
C LEU A 164 14.26 -5.88 7.50
N PRO A 165 14.74 -5.34 8.63
CA PRO A 165 15.56 -6.10 9.56
C PRO A 165 14.87 -7.35 10.12
N ASP A 166 15.61 -8.46 10.28
CA ASP A 166 15.09 -9.72 10.84
C ASP A 166 14.49 -9.57 12.26
N ALA A 167 14.99 -8.62 13.05
CA ALA A 167 14.45 -8.31 14.37
C ALA A 167 13.00 -7.82 14.29
N PHE A 168 12.67 -7.06 13.24
CA PHE A 168 11.33 -6.57 12.95
C PHE A 168 10.42 -7.68 12.40
N LEU A 169 10.93 -8.44 11.42
CA LEU A 169 10.19 -9.54 10.80
C LEU A 169 9.74 -10.59 11.83
N ARG A 170 10.61 -10.96 12.78
CA ARG A 170 10.29 -11.98 13.81
C ARG A 170 9.13 -11.59 14.74
N ARG A 171 8.81 -10.30 14.86
CA ARG A 171 7.73 -9.79 15.72
C ARG A 171 6.40 -9.69 15.00
N CYS A 172 6.42 -9.66 13.67
CA CYS A 172 5.22 -9.62 12.85
C CYS A 172 4.79 -11.02 12.38
N PHE A 173 3.49 -11.22 12.18
CA PHE A 173 3.04 -12.21 11.20
C PHE A 173 3.39 -11.71 9.82
N PHE A 174 3.85 -12.62 8.97
CA PHE A 174 4.27 -12.29 7.63
C PHE A 174 3.34 -12.93 6.61
N HIS A 175 2.87 -12.14 5.66
CA HIS A 175 2.14 -12.63 4.50
C HIS A 175 2.63 -11.93 3.24
N PHE A 176 2.87 -12.71 2.19
CA PHE A 176 3.25 -12.21 0.88
C PHE A 176 2.07 -12.32 -0.07
N ILE A 177 1.60 -11.18 -0.58
CA ILE A 177 0.55 -11.11 -1.60
C ILE A 177 1.21 -11.24 -2.96
N ASN A 178 0.98 -12.39 -3.59
CA ASN A 178 1.37 -12.62 -4.97
C ASN A 178 0.65 -11.66 -5.90
N PHE A 179 1.31 -11.33 -7.02
CA PHE A 179 0.62 -10.62 -8.08
C PHE A 179 -0.57 -11.46 -8.58
N PRO A 180 -1.77 -10.89 -8.78
CA PRO A 180 -2.95 -11.68 -9.14
C PRO A 180 -2.75 -12.44 -10.45
N ASP A 181 -3.19 -13.70 -10.47
CA ASP A 181 -3.25 -14.48 -11.70
C ASP A 181 -4.38 -14.00 -12.62
N ARG A 182 -4.53 -14.62 -13.79
CA ARG A 182 -5.51 -14.20 -14.78
C ARG A 182 -6.95 -14.30 -14.25
N ASP A 183 -7.26 -15.28 -13.42
CA ASP A 183 -8.62 -15.49 -12.91
C ASP A 183 -8.94 -14.48 -11.81
N THR A 184 -8.05 -14.33 -10.83
CA THR A 184 -8.16 -13.31 -9.77
C THR A 184 -8.25 -11.90 -10.36
N MET A 185 -7.45 -11.62 -11.38
CA MET A 185 -7.45 -10.30 -12.03
C MET A 185 -8.76 -10.04 -12.80
N ARG A 186 -9.40 -11.06 -13.38
CA ARG A 186 -10.75 -10.90 -13.97
C ARG A 186 -11.78 -10.55 -12.91
N GLU A 187 -11.72 -11.20 -11.74
CA GLU A 187 -12.60 -10.87 -10.61
C GLU A 187 -12.39 -9.42 -10.17
N ILE A 188 -11.14 -8.98 -10.01
CA ILE A 188 -10.81 -7.59 -9.68
C ILE A 188 -11.39 -6.63 -10.72
N VAL A 189 -11.20 -6.90 -12.02
CA VAL A 189 -11.77 -6.07 -13.10
C VAL A 189 -13.29 -6.02 -13.03
N ALA A 190 -13.95 -7.15 -12.74
CA ALA A 190 -15.41 -7.20 -12.63
C ALA A 190 -15.95 -6.38 -11.44
N VAL A 191 -15.20 -6.28 -10.34
CA VAL A 191 -15.56 -5.38 -9.21
C VAL A 191 -15.49 -3.91 -9.63
N HIS A 192 -14.48 -3.53 -10.42
CA HIS A 192 -14.30 -2.15 -10.86
C HIS A 192 -15.20 -1.75 -12.04
N TYR A 193 -15.47 -2.68 -12.95
CA TYR A 193 -16.28 -2.47 -14.16
C TYR A 193 -17.26 -3.64 -14.38
N PRO A 194 -18.41 -3.68 -13.67
CA PRO A 194 -19.35 -4.80 -13.76
C PRO A 194 -19.97 -5.00 -15.16
N ASP A 195 -20.14 -3.91 -15.91
CA ASP A 195 -20.84 -3.88 -17.21
C ASP A 195 -19.90 -3.91 -18.42
N ILE A 196 -18.60 -4.12 -18.22
CA ILE A 196 -17.61 -4.12 -19.31
C ILE A 196 -17.79 -5.32 -20.25
N ALA A 197 -17.57 -5.09 -21.55
CA ALA A 197 -17.58 -6.16 -22.54
C ALA A 197 -16.51 -7.21 -22.21
N LYS A 198 -16.91 -8.49 -22.12
CA LYS A 198 -16.02 -9.59 -21.74
C LYS A 198 -14.88 -9.79 -22.74
N ASP A 199 -15.14 -9.60 -24.02
CA ASP A 199 -14.14 -9.72 -25.08
C ASP A 199 -13.05 -8.65 -24.93
N LEU A 200 -13.43 -7.39 -24.66
CA LEU A 200 -12.50 -6.30 -24.39
C LEU A 200 -11.61 -6.60 -23.17
N VAL A 201 -12.19 -7.09 -22.07
CA VAL A 201 -11.41 -7.49 -20.89
C VAL A 201 -10.45 -8.61 -21.22
N GLN A 202 -10.89 -9.62 -21.97
CA GLN A 202 -10.03 -10.73 -22.35
C GLN A 202 -8.82 -10.25 -23.16
N GLU A 203 -9.05 -9.41 -24.17
CA GLU A 203 -7.98 -8.89 -25.02
C GLU A 203 -7.01 -7.99 -24.25
N ALA A 204 -7.54 -7.07 -23.43
CA ALA A 204 -6.73 -6.22 -22.58
C ALA A 204 -5.88 -7.05 -21.59
N MET A 205 -6.47 -8.10 -21.02
CA MET A 205 -5.77 -9.02 -20.12
C MET A 205 -4.67 -9.80 -20.83
N GLU A 206 -4.89 -10.26 -22.07
CA GLU A 206 -3.85 -10.90 -22.87
C GLU A 206 -2.67 -9.96 -23.09
N VAL A 207 -2.92 -8.74 -23.57
CA VAL A 207 -1.88 -7.71 -23.76
C VAL A 207 -1.14 -7.43 -22.46
N PHE A 208 -1.85 -7.24 -21.36
CA PHE A 208 -1.27 -6.91 -20.06
C PHE A 208 -0.31 -7.98 -19.54
N PHE A 209 -0.73 -9.25 -19.57
CA PHE A 209 0.09 -10.35 -19.08
C PHE A 209 1.26 -10.67 -20.03
N ASP A 210 1.07 -10.52 -21.33
CA ASP A 210 2.15 -10.67 -22.31
C ASP A 210 3.24 -9.61 -22.08
N LEU A 211 2.84 -8.36 -21.81
CA LEU A 211 3.76 -7.27 -21.48
C LEU A 211 4.53 -7.57 -20.18
N ARG A 212 3.85 -8.05 -19.13
CA ARG A 212 4.50 -8.47 -17.86
C ARG A 212 5.47 -9.64 -18.04
N ALA A 213 5.27 -10.48 -19.05
CA ALA A 213 6.12 -11.63 -19.34
C ALA A 213 7.42 -11.27 -20.08
N ILE A 214 7.54 -10.03 -20.60
CA ILE A 214 8.73 -9.58 -21.33
C ILE A 214 9.95 -9.56 -20.40
N PRO A 215 11.00 -10.33 -20.71
CA PRO A 215 12.23 -10.33 -19.91
C PRO A 215 12.93 -8.97 -19.97
N GLY A 216 13.46 -8.53 -18.83
CA GLY A 216 14.24 -7.29 -18.74
C GLY A 216 13.43 -6.01 -18.55
N LEU A 217 12.10 -6.11 -18.46
CA LEU A 217 11.25 -4.98 -18.07
C LEU A 217 11.61 -4.52 -16.65
N LYS A 218 11.98 -3.25 -16.50
CA LYS A 218 12.35 -2.69 -15.20
C LYS A 218 11.14 -2.48 -14.31
N LYS A 219 10.07 -1.92 -14.86
CA LYS A 219 8.82 -1.71 -14.14
C LYS A 219 7.68 -2.45 -14.84
N LYS A 220 7.29 -3.58 -14.25
CA LYS A 220 6.12 -4.33 -14.71
C LYS A 220 4.84 -3.56 -14.41
N PRO A 221 3.88 -3.51 -15.35
CA PRO A 221 2.61 -2.83 -15.11
C PRO A 221 1.82 -3.57 -14.02
N SER A 222 1.21 -2.82 -13.12
CA SER A 222 0.47 -3.25 -11.95
C SER A 222 -1.04 -3.32 -12.23
N THR A 223 -1.80 -3.85 -11.27
CA THR A 223 -3.26 -3.89 -11.34
C THR A 223 -3.87 -2.51 -11.56
N SER A 224 -3.37 -1.47 -10.88
CA SER A 224 -3.85 -0.10 -11.06
C SER A 224 -3.63 0.40 -12.49
N GLU A 225 -2.47 0.11 -13.08
CA GLU A 225 -2.16 0.50 -14.46
C GLU A 225 -3.07 -0.23 -15.48
N LEU A 226 -3.48 -1.49 -15.20
CA LEU A 226 -4.50 -2.19 -16.00
C LEU A 226 -5.89 -1.53 -15.87
N ILE A 227 -6.33 -1.23 -14.65
CA ILE A 227 -7.65 -0.62 -14.39
C ILE A 227 -7.74 0.78 -15.03
N ASP A 228 -6.67 1.57 -14.96
CA ASP A 228 -6.57 2.87 -15.63
C ASP A 228 -6.59 2.72 -17.15
N TRP A 229 -5.90 1.72 -17.69
CA TRP A 229 -5.90 1.47 -19.13
C TRP A 229 -7.28 1.05 -19.64
N LEU A 230 -7.97 0.14 -18.96
CA LEU A 230 -9.36 -0.22 -19.26
C LEU A 230 -10.28 1.01 -19.22
N LYS A 231 -10.10 1.91 -18.24
CA LYS A 231 -10.86 3.17 -18.17
C LYS A 231 -10.69 4.02 -19.42
N LEU A 232 -9.47 4.11 -19.93
CA LEU A 232 -9.16 4.91 -21.11
C LEU A 232 -9.72 4.27 -22.38
N LEU A 233 -9.60 2.94 -22.52
CA LEU A 233 -10.19 2.21 -23.65
C LEU A 233 -11.71 2.45 -23.73
N LEU A 234 -12.39 2.47 -22.58
CA LEU A 234 -13.83 2.77 -22.50
C LEU A 234 -14.17 4.24 -22.80
N ALA A 235 -13.30 5.18 -22.45
CA ALA A 235 -13.54 6.60 -22.62
C ALA A 235 -13.35 7.06 -24.08
N ASP A 236 -12.40 6.46 -24.80
CA ASP A 236 -12.05 6.85 -26.17
C ASP A 236 -12.91 6.16 -27.24
N ASP A 237 -13.92 5.36 -26.85
CA ASP A 237 -14.77 4.53 -27.73
C ASP A 237 -13.94 3.81 -28.80
N ILE A 238 -12.78 3.30 -28.37
CA ILE A 238 -11.79 2.70 -29.28
C ILE A 238 -12.44 1.44 -29.87
N PRO A 239 -12.55 1.33 -31.20
CA PRO A 239 -13.11 0.13 -31.80
C PRO A 239 -12.35 -1.10 -31.32
N ASP A 240 -13.07 -2.14 -30.89
CA ASP A 240 -12.49 -3.44 -30.49
C ASP A 240 -11.48 -3.98 -31.51
N GLU A 241 -11.67 -3.60 -32.79
CA GLU A 241 -10.75 -3.93 -33.89
C GLU A 241 -9.31 -3.46 -33.66
N ILE A 242 -9.05 -2.38 -32.91
CA ILE A 242 -7.69 -1.87 -32.66
C ILE A 242 -6.89 -2.76 -31.71
N LEU A 243 -7.57 -3.49 -30.83
CA LEU A 243 -6.94 -4.51 -29.96
C LEU A 243 -6.85 -5.86 -30.68
N LYS A 244 -7.82 -6.17 -31.55
CA LYS A 244 -7.86 -7.39 -32.39
C LYS A 244 -6.87 -7.39 -33.54
N ASP A 245 -6.57 -6.23 -34.12
CA ASP A 245 -5.61 -6.05 -35.21
C ASP A 245 -4.20 -6.14 -34.65
N ARG A 246 -3.83 -7.38 -34.27
CA ARG A 246 -2.50 -7.83 -33.84
C ARG A 246 -1.54 -7.77 -35.01
N ASP A 247 -1.38 -6.61 -35.61
CA ASP A 247 -0.28 -6.38 -36.51
C ASP A 247 1.01 -6.60 -35.68
N PRO A 248 1.77 -7.69 -35.91
CA PRO A 248 2.99 -7.96 -35.14
C PRO A 248 4.02 -6.84 -35.31
N THR A 249 3.79 -5.96 -36.28
CA THR A 249 4.57 -4.76 -36.56
C THR A 249 4.20 -3.54 -35.71
N LYS A 250 3.03 -3.55 -35.05
CA LYS A 250 2.58 -2.57 -34.05
C LYS A 250 2.65 -3.19 -32.65
N ALA A 251 3.83 -3.58 -32.19
CA ALA A 251 3.97 -4.27 -30.89
C ALA A 251 3.71 -3.38 -29.65
N ILE A 252 3.21 -2.16 -29.84
CA ILE A 252 2.89 -1.22 -28.76
C ILE A 252 1.38 -1.09 -28.70
N PRO A 253 0.74 -1.45 -27.57
CA PRO A 253 -0.70 -1.34 -27.44
C PRO A 253 -1.17 0.12 -27.54
N PRO A 254 -2.42 0.37 -27.96
CA PRO A 254 -2.99 1.71 -27.93
C PRO A 254 -2.93 2.25 -26.50
N LEU A 255 -2.62 3.54 -26.36
CA LEU A 255 -2.51 4.21 -25.06
C LEU A 255 -1.52 3.52 -24.09
N TYR A 256 -0.44 2.91 -24.62
CA TYR A 256 0.58 2.22 -23.82
C TYR A 256 1.15 3.05 -22.66
N GLY A 257 1.10 4.38 -22.72
CA GLY A 257 1.49 5.27 -21.63
C GLY A 257 0.67 5.09 -20.34
N ALA A 258 -0.49 4.43 -20.43
CA ALA A 258 -1.27 3.98 -19.27
C ALA A 258 -0.59 2.82 -18.54
N LEU A 259 -0.10 1.84 -19.31
CA LEU A 259 0.57 0.63 -18.80
C LEU A 259 2.05 0.86 -18.47
N MET A 260 2.73 1.65 -19.29
CA MET A 260 4.18 1.81 -19.28
C MET A 260 4.58 3.17 -18.74
N LYS A 261 5.25 3.17 -17.58
CA LYS A 261 5.70 4.39 -16.90
C LYS A 261 7.22 4.62 -16.96
N ASN A 262 7.95 3.80 -17.70
CA ASN A 262 9.41 3.88 -17.80
C ASN A 262 9.85 4.00 -19.27
N GLU A 263 10.62 5.05 -19.58
CA GLU A 263 11.06 5.34 -20.96
C GLU A 263 11.95 4.22 -21.53
N GLN A 264 12.83 3.63 -20.72
CA GLN A 264 13.73 2.55 -21.17
C GLN A 264 12.95 1.28 -21.52
N ASP A 265 11.86 1.02 -20.80
CA ASP A 265 10.97 -0.09 -21.09
C ASP A 265 10.18 0.15 -22.39
N VAL A 266 9.82 1.41 -22.69
CA VAL A 266 9.23 1.79 -23.99
C VAL A 266 10.24 1.58 -25.13
N HIS A 267 11.47 2.05 -24.99
CA HIS A 267 12.54 1.80 -25.97
C HIS A 267 12.86 0.31 -26.15
N LEU A 268 12.67 -0.51 -25.12
CA LEU A 268 12.80 -1.97 -25.23
C LEU A 268 11.69 -2.55 -26.11
N LEU A 269 10.44 -2.17 -25.87
CA LEU A 269 9.29 -2.59 -26.69
C LEU A 269 9.45 -2.19 -28.16
N GLU A 270 9.85 -0.95 -28.42
CA GLU A 270 10.09 -0.45 -29.78
C GLU A 270 11.15 -1.29 -30.53
N ARG A 271 12.24 -1.66 -29.83
CA ARG A 271 13.28 -2.51 -30.40
C ARG A 271 12.78 -3.92 -30.67
N LEU A 272 12.02 -4.52 -29.76
CA LEU A 272 11.41 -5.83 -29.95
C LEU A 272 10.46 -5.82 -31.16
N ALA A 273 9.62 -4.78 -31.27
CA ALA A 273 8.73 -4.56 -32.41
C ALA A 273 9.47 -4.45 -33.75
N PHE A 274 10.64 -3.80 -33.73
CA PHE A 274 11.48 -3.63 -34.93
C PHE A 274 12.19 -4.93 -35.33
N MET A 275 12.67 -5.72 -34.38
CA MET A 275 13.31 -7.00 -34.66
C MET A 275 12.31 -8.00 -35.25
N HIS A 276 11.11 -8.10 -34.66
CA HIS A 276 10.08 -9.01 -35.15
C HIS A 276 9.67 -8.66 -36.59
N ARG A 277 9.48 -7.36 -36.89
CA ARG A 277 9.24 -6.84 -38.25
C ARG A 277 10.26 -7.28 -39.30
N ARG A 278 11.52 -7.46 -38.91
CA ARG A 278 12.60 -7.84 -39.82
C ARG A 278 12.66 -9.34 -40.05
N GLU A 279 12.19 -10.14 -39.09
CA GLU A 279 12.09 -11.61 -39.21
C GLU A 279 10.83 -12.04 -39.98
N SER A 280 9.77 -11.22 -39.98
CA SER A 280 8.53 -11.47 -40.73
C SER A 280 8.58 -11.07 -42.22
N ARG A 281 9.72 -10.55 -42.71
CA ARG A 281 9.95 -10.16 -44.11
C ARG A 281 10.89 -11.14 -44.80
#